data_AF-A0A348WSG0-F1
#
_entry.id   AF-A0A348WSG0-F1
#
_cell.length_a   1.000
_cell.length_b   1.000
_cell.length_c   1.000
_cell.angle_alpha   90.00
_cell.angle_beta   90.00
_cell.angle_gamma   90.00
#
_symmetry.space_group_name_H-M   'P 1'
#
loop_
_entity.id
_entity.type
_entity.pdbx_description
1 polymer ?
#
loop_
_entity_poly.entity_id
_entity_poly.type
_entity_poly.pdbx_seq_one_letter_code
_entity_poly.pdbx_strand_id
1 'polypeptide(L)'
;MKEKMYIGKSLTEIEELAVKELGVAKEDMYFDVISENVDSREEIQVQVMVDANPVKKGKDFLETFLREAQIDGYVERKMRDNIVEYAITTADANGALIGHNSQTLAALQYVTSLIVNQYFDRDTESGLIVKVDIGDYRKNRDEKLEKMAVRIAREVSKTKIPVNLRYMNAYERKVIHTKLSTWKDVTTHSEGIEPRRYLVIEPKNASKSNNE
;
A
#
# COMPACT_ATOMS: atom_id res chain seq x y z
N MET A 1 14.03 5.58 -18.32
CA MET A 1 14.10 4.51 -19.34
C MET A 1 15.26 3.63 -18.96
N LYS A 2 15.01 2.35 -18.70
CA LYS A 2 16.08 1.37 -18.48
C LYS A 2 16.43 0.76 -19.83
N GLU A 3 17.70 0.68 -20.16
CA GLU A 3 18.16 0.06 -21.39
C GLU A 3 19.16 -1.05 -21.08
N LYS A 4 19.10 -2.14 -21.84
CA LYS A 4 20.04 -3.26 -21.73
C LYS A 4 20.27 -3.91 -23.08
N MET A 5 21.52 -4.31 -23.32
CA MET A 5 21.95 -4.93 -24.56
C MET A 5 21.87 -6.45 -24.45
N TYR A 6 21.34 -7.08 -25.50
CA TYR A 6 21.26 -8.52 -25.65
C TYR A 6 21.89 -8.95 -26.99
N ILE A 7 22.50 -10.13 -26.99
CA ILE A 7 23.05 -10.79 -28.18
C ILE A 7 22.44 -12.18 -28.27
N GLY A 8 21.94 -12.57 -29.44
CA GLY A 8 21.27 -13.84 -29.65
C GLY A 8 21.10 -14.16 -31.13
N LYS A 9 20.61 -15.36 -31.45
CA LYS A 9 20.51 -15.83 -32.86
C LYS A 9 19.27 -15.33 -33.57
N SER A 10 18.25 -14.92 -32.82
CA SER A 10 17.00 -14.40 -33.37
C SER A 10 16.38 -13.36 -32.43
N LEU A 11 15.55 -12.49 -33.01
CA LEU A 11 14.83 -11.48 -32.22
C LEU A 11 13.90 -12.14 -31.20
N THR A 12 13.22 -13.23 -31.58
CA THR A 12 12.33 -13.98 -30.71
C THR A 12 13.05 -14.56 -29.48
N GLU A 13 14.25 -15.11 -29.67
CA GLU A 13 15.08 -15.63 -28.56
C GLU A 13 15.47 -14.51 -27.59
N ILE A 14 15.85 -13.34 -28.12
CA ILE A 14 16.21 -12.17 -27.31
C ILE A 14 14.98 -11.62 -26.57
N GLU A 15 13.81 -11.59 -27.20
CA GLU A 15 12.57 -11.17 -26.56
C GLU A 15 12.21 -12.07 -25.37
N GLU A 16 12.29 -13.40 -25.52
CA GLU A 16 12.03 -14.34 -24.43
C GLU A 16 13.04 -14.20 -23.29
N LEU A 17 14.33 -14.03 -23.62
CA LEU A 17 15.40 -13.76 -22.66
C LEU A 17 15.17 -12.45 -21.90
N ALA A 18 14.82 -11.37 -22.60
CA ALA A 18 14.57 -10.06 -22.01
C ALA A 18 13.34 -10.09 -21.09
N VAL A 19 12.24 -10.72 -21.49
CA VAL A 19 11.05 -10.90 -20.64
C VAL A 19 11.39 -11.70 -19.38
N LYS A 20 12.16 -12.79 -19.53
CA LYS A 20 12.54 -13.65 -18.41
C LYS A 20 13.49 -12.97 -17.43
N GLU A 21 14.46 -12.21 -17.93
CA GLU A 21 15.50 -11.60 -17.10
C GLU A 21 15.06 -10.27 -16.49
N LEU A 22 14.34 -9.43 -17.25
CA LEU A 22 13.85 -8.14 -16.76
C LEU A 22 12.52 -8.28 -15.99
N GLY A 23 11.80 -9.40 -16.15
CA GLY A 23 10.52 -9.64 -15.48
C GLY A 23 9.41 -8.68 -15.92
N VAL A 24 9.55 -8.09 -17.10
CA VAL A 24 8.62 -7.10 -17.67
C VAL A 24 7.95 -7.70 -18.91
N ALA A 25 6.69 -7.35 -19.17
CA ALA A 25 5.97 -7.86 -20.33
C ALA A 25 6.54 -7.29 -21.63
N LYS A 26 6.54 -8.10 -22.71
CA LYS A 26 7.05 -7.70 -24.05
C LYS A 26 6.43 -6.38 -24.55
N GLU A 27 5.15 -6.15 -24.26
CA GLU A 27 4.41 -4.94 -24.63
C GLU A 27 4.94 -3.64 -23.99
N ASP A 28 5.73 -3.75 -22.92
CA ASP A 28 6.35 -2.63 -22.20
C ASP A 28 7.82 -2.43 -22.56
N MET A 29 8.28 -3.14 -23.59
CA MET A 29 9.66 -3.12 -24.08
C MET A 29 9.69 -2.67 -25.54
N TYR A 30 10.67 -1.82 -25.85
CA TYR A 30 11.09 -1.54 -27.21
C TYR A 30 12.38 -2.31 -27.50
N PHE A 31 12.42 -2.94 -28.66
CA PHE A 31 13.57 -3.69 -29.14
C PHE A 31 14.14 -2.97 -30.36
N ASP A 32 15.31 -2.37 -30.21
CA ASP A 32 16.03 -1.71 -31.29
C ASP A 32 17.19 -2.60 -31.74
N VAL A 33 17.16 -3.05 -33.01
CA VAL A 33 18.22 -3.92 -33.55
C VAL A 33 19.39 -3.04 -33.95
N ILE A 34 20.46 -3.10 -33.17
CA ILE A 34 21.64 -2.23 -33.35
C ILE A 34 22.58 -2.80 -34.40
N SER A 35 22.73 -4.13 -34.47
CA SER A 35 23.54 -4.77 -35.50
C SER A 35 23.07 -6.18 -35.83
N GLU A 36 23.24 -6.56 -37.09
CA GLU A 36 23.06 -7.91 -37.60
C GLU A 36 24.43 -8.46 -38.04
N ASN A 37 24.76 -9.69 -37.66
CA ASN A 37 26.06 -10.35 -37.87
C ASN A 37 27.20 -9.83 -36.99
N VAL A 38 27.04 -9.97 -35.67
CA VAL A 38 28.13 -9.71 -34.72
C VAL A 38 29.25 -10.74 -34.91
N ASP A 39 30.49 -10.27 -35.11
CA ASP A 39 31.72 -11.09 -35.19
C ASP A 39 31.65 -12.31 -36.14
N SER A 40 30.99 -12.17 -37.30
CA SER A 40 30.87 -13.24 -38.32
C SER A 40 30.07 -14.47 -37.87
N ARG A 41 29.29 -14.36 -36.79
CA ARG A 41 28.26 -15.34 -36.39
C ARG A 41 26.90 -14.81 -36.83
N GLU A 42 25.98 -15.70 -37.19
CA GLU A 42 24.56 -15.37 -37.46
C GLU A 42 23.85 -14.96 -36.15
N GLU A 43 24.35 -13.91 -35.51
CA GLU A 43 23.85 -13.35 -34.25
C GLU A 43 23.50 -11.88 -34.46
N ILE A 44 22.43 -11.46 -33.79
CA ILE A 44 21.94 -10.08 -33.79
C ILE A 44 22.17 -9.47 -32.41
N GLN A 45 22.45 -8.17 -32.40
CA GLN A 45 22.56 -7.37 -31.19
C GLN A 45 21.35 -6.44 -31.09
N VAL A 46 20.64 -6.50 -29.97
CA VAL A 46 19.41 -5.76 -29.75
C VAL A 46 19.52 -4.96 -28.45
N GLN A 47 19.22 -3.66 -28.54
CA GLN A 47 19.03 -2.80 -27.39
C GLN A 47 17.56 -2.88 -26.95
N VAL A 48 17.34 -3.34 -25.73
CA VAL A 48 16.01 -3.42 -25.14
C VAL A 48 15.81 -2.23 -24.22
N MET A 49 14.84 -1.39 -24.53
CA MET A 49 14.45 -0.23 -23.72
C MET A 49 13.12 -0.50 -23.05
N VAL A 50 13.05 -0.31 -21.73
CA VAL A 50 11.79 -0.40 -20.98
C VAL A 50 11.16 0.99 -20.92
N ASP A 51 10.01 1.14 -21.58
CA ASP A 51 9.13 2.33 -21.53
C ASP A 51 7.84 2.01 -20.77
N ALA A 52 7.98 1.34 -19.63
CA ALA A 52 6.87 1.19 -18.72
C ALA A 52 6.68 2.50 -17.97
N ASN A 53 5.53 3.16 -18.12
CA ASN A 53 5.08 4.16 -17.15
C ASN A 53 4.56 3.39 -15.91
N PRO A 54 5.34 3.25 -14.82
CA PRO A 54 5.00 2.33 -13.73
C PRO A 54 3.72 2.77 -13.01
N VAL A 55 3.52 4.08 -12.96
CA VAL A 55 2.36 4.75 -12.37
C VAL A 55 1.09 4.53 -13.21
N LYS A 56 1.22 4.35 -14.53
CA LYS A 56 0.10 3.93 -15.39
C LYS A 56 -0.24 2.45 -15.15
N LYS A 57 0.76 1.57 -15.12
CA LYS A 57 0.55 0.13 -14.90
C LYS A 57 -0.15 -0.19 -13.58
N GLY A 58 0.17 0.53 -12.50
CA GLY A 58 -0.55 0.40 -11.23
C GLY A 58 -2.03 0.79 -11.36
N LYS A 59 -2.36 1.83 -12.14
CA LYS A 59 -3.74 2.21 -12.43
C LYS A 59 -4.45 1.14 -13.29
N ASP A 60 -3.82 0.72 -14.39
CA ASP A 60 -4.37 -0.26 -15.33
C ASP A 60 -4.70 -1.60 -14.61
N PHE A 61 -3.84 -2.00 -13.66
CA PHE A 61 -4.09 -3.15 -12.78
C PHE A 61 -5.35 -2.96 -11.94
N LEU A 62 -5.50 -1.83 -11.24
CA LEU A 62 -6.65 -1.58 -10.39
C LEU A 62 -7.95 -1.49 -11.20
N GLU A 63 -7.94 -0.83 -12.37
CA GLU A 63 -9.09 -0.76 -13.27
C GLU A 63 -9.47 -2.15 -13.82
N THR A 64 -8.47 -2.96 -14.16
CA THR A 64 -8.69 -4.35 -14.56
C THR A 64 -9.27 -5.17 -13.43
N PHE A 65 -8.74 -5.05 -12.21
CA PHE A 65 -9.27 -5.74 -11.05
C PHE A 65 -10.75 -5.39 -10.80
N LEU A 66 -11.12 -4.12 -10.87
CA LEU A 66 -12.53 -3.70 -10.73
C LEU A 66 -13.42 -4.31 -11.80
N ARG A 67 -12.97 -4.30 -13.06
CA ARG A 67 -13.72 -4.88 -14.18
C ARG A 67 -13.91 -6.39 -14.03
N GLU A 68 -12.85 -7.13 -13.72
CA GLU A 68 -12.92 -8.59 -13.54
C GLU A 68 -13.75 -8.96 -12.29
N ALA A 69 -13.73 -8.11 -11.26
CA ALA A 69 -14.59 -8.25 -10.08
C ALA A 69 -16.04 -7.81 -10.32
N GLN A 70 -16.38 -7.31 -11.51
CA GLN A 70 -17.69 -6.75 -11.86
C GLN A 70 -18.14 -5.63 -10.92
N ILE A 71 -17.20 -4.77 -10.52
CA ILE A 71 -17.43 -3.64 -9.64
C ILE A 71 -17.42 -2.34 -10.45
N ASP A 72 -18.53 -1.62 -10.44
CA ASP A 72 -18.64 -0.30 -11.04
C ASP A 72 -17.91 0.75 -10.17
N GLY A 73 -16.75 1.18 -10.66
CA GLY A 73 -15.94 2.20 -10.02
C GLY A 73 -14.88 2.78 -10.96
N TYR A 74 -14.23 3.84 -10.50
CA TYR A 74 -13.14 4.48 -11.23
C TYR A 74 -11.93 4.68 -10.34
N VAL A 75 -10.75 4.71 -10.97
CA VAL A 75 -9.47 4.89 -10.30
C VAL A 75 -8.88 6.25 -10.69
N GLU A 76 -8.84 7.15 -9.73
CA GLU A 76 -8.07 8.38 -9.81
C GLU A 76 -6.62 8.16 -9.40
N ARG A 77 -5.71 8.87 -10.05
CA ARG A 77 -4.28 8.77 -9.81
C ARG A 77 -3.70 10.15 -9.62
N LYS A 78 -2.96 10.34 -8.53
CA LYS A 78 -2.24 11.58 -8.22
C LYS A 78 -0.79 11.24 -7.91
N MET A 79 0.13 12.05 -8.43
CA MET A 79 1.55 11.92 -8.15
C MET A 79 2.03 13.23 -7.53
N ARG A 80 2.73 13.12 -6.40
CA ARG A 80 3.41 14.22 -5.73
C ARG A 80 4.76 13.72 -5.26
N ASP A 81 5.83 14.32 -5.77
CA ASP A 81 7.21 13.93 -5.49
C ASP A 81 7.42 12.43 -5.74
N ASN A 82 7.85 11.68 -4.73
CA ASN A 82 8.04 10.23 -4.76
C ASN A 82 6.81 9.42 -4.30
N ILE A 83 5.64 10.05 -4.21
CA ILE A 83 4.40 9.42 -3.73
C ILE A 83 3.41 9.35 -4.88
N VAL A 84 2.93 8.14 -5.15
CA VAL A 84 1.79 7.89 -6.01
C VAL A 84 0.59 7.46 -5.16
N GLU A 85 -0.53 8.12 -5.37
CA GLU A 85 -1.80 7.84 -4.69
C GLU A 85 -2.84 7.41 -5.72
N TYR A 86 -3.41 6.23 -5.49
CA TYR A 86 -4.57 5.72 -6.22
C TYR A 86 -5.80 5.82 -5.33
N ALA A 87 -6.78 6.59 -5.79
CA ALA A 87 -8.07 6.74 -5.11
C ALA A 87 -9.13 5.98 -5.91
N ILE A 88 -9.73 4.99 -5.26
CA ILE A 88 -10.79 4.16 -5.84
C ILE A 88 -12.13 4.66 -5.30
N THR A 89 -13.03 5.02 -6.21
CA THR A 89 -14.40 5.38 -5.88
C THR A 89 -15.34 4.41 -6.59
N THR A 90 -16.23 3.78 -5.83
CA THR A 90 -17.27 2.87 -6.35
C THR A 90 -18.66 3.41 -5.99
N ALA A 91 -19.68 2.95 -6.73
CA ALA A 91 -21.07 3.31 -6.44
C ALA A 91 -21.55 2.74 -5.09
N ASP A 92 -21.31 1.44 -4.85
CA ASP A 92 -21.84 0.72 -3.69
C ASP A 92 -20.92 -0.42 -3.16
N ALA A 93 -19.75 -0.64 -3.78
CA ALA A 93 -18.86 -1.76 -3.48
C ALA A 93 -17.70 -1.44 -2.52
N ASN A 94 -17.62 -0.23 -1.98
CA ASN A 94 -16.49 0.20 -1.12
C ASN A 94 -16.26 -0.78 0.04
N GLY A 95 -17.33 -1.25 0.69
CA GLY A 95 -17.23 -2.20 1.80
C GLY A 95 -16.57 -3.53 1.43
N ALA A 96 -16.88 -4.06 0.24
CA ALA A 96 -16.31 -5.31 -0.26
C ALA A 96 -14.82 -5.13 -0.60
N LEU A 97 -14.46 -4.02 -1.25
CA LEU A 97 -13.07 -3.70 -1.60
C LEU A 97 -12.20 -3.40 -0.39
N ILE A 98 -12.76 -2.84 0.68
CA ILE A 98 -12.05 -2.64 1.94
C ILE A 98 -11.81 -4.00 2.62
N GLY A 99 -12.85 -4.84 2.67
CA GLY A 99 -12.81 -6.15 3.32
C GLY A 99 -12.78 -6.07 4.85
N HIS A 100 -12.87 -7.24 5.50
CA HIS A 100 -12.85 -7.32 6.95
C HIS A 100 -11.51 -6.79 7.51
N ASN A 101 -11.57 -5.90 8.50
CA ASN A 101 -10.39 -5.24 9.08
C ASN A 101 -9.45 -4.58 8.05
N SER A 102 -9.96 -4.16 6.89
CA SER A 102 -9.17 -3.55 5.80
C SER A 102 -8.16 -4.51 5.13
N GLN A 103 -8.36 -5.82 5.24
CA GLN A 103 -7.43 -6.82 4.67
C GLN A 103 -7.38 -6.75 3.15
N THR A 104 -8.52 -6.61 2.47
CA THR A 104 -8.57 -6.52 1.00
C THR A 104 -7.89 -5.25 0.51
N LEU A 105 -8.18 -4.10 1.15
CA LEU A 105 -7.48 -2.84 0.86
C LEU A 105 -5.95 -2.98 1.05
N ALA A 106 -5.51 -3.62 2.12
CA ALA A 106 -4.08 -3.84 2.38
C ALA A 106 -3.43 -4.73 1.30
N ALA A 107 -4.12 -5.79 0.87
CA ALA A 107 -3.66 -6.67 -0.20
C ALA A 107 -3.57 -5.92 -1.55
N LEU A 108 -4.61 -5.15 -1.92
CA LEU A 108 -4.60 -4.33 -3.12
C LEU A 108 -3.46 -3.31 -3.11
N GLN A 109 -3.23 -2.64 -1.98
CA GLN A 109 -2.10 -1.73 -1.82
C GLN A 109 -0.77 -2.45 -2.02
N TYR A 110 -0.60 -3.62 -1.41
CA TYR A 110 0.64 -4.39 -1.52
C TYR A 110 0.92 -4.83 -2.95
N VAL A 111 -0.06 -5.44 -3.63
CA VAL A 111 0.10 -5.90 -5.02
C VAL A 111 0.35 -4.74 -5.96
N THR A 112 -0.41 -3.65 -5.82
CA THR A 112 -0.19 -2.44 -6.63
C THR A 112 1.21 -1.88 -6.40
N SER A 113 1.70 -1.91 -5.16
CA SER A 113 3.06 -1.48 -4.83
C SER A 113 4.12 -2.34 -5.50
N LEU A 114 3.92 -3.66 -5.58
CA LEU A 114 4.82 -4.55 -6.31
C LEU A 114 4.82 -4.25 -7.81
N ILE A 115 3.65 -4.09 -8.42
CA ILE A 115 3.52 -3.80 -9.85
C ILE A 115 4.18 -2.47 -10.22
N VAL A 116 3.98 -1.43 -9.40
CA VAL A 116 4.62 -0.13 -9.66
C VAL A 116 6.13 -0.24 -9.45
N ASN A 117 6.59 -0.94 -8.41
CA ASN A 117 8.00 -0.94 -8.04
C ASN A 117 8.86 -1.99 -8.76
N GLN A 118 8.28 -2.94 -9.50
CA GLN A 118 9.06 -3.94 -10.25
C GLN A 118 9.95 -3.32 -11.34
N TYR A 119 9.62 -2.11 -11.79
CA TYR A 119 10.39 -1.40 -12.80
C TYR A 119 11.59 -0.64 -12.22
N PHE A 120 11.72 -0.55 -10.90
CA PHE A 120 12.82 0.15 -10.21
C PHE A 120 13.89 -0.84 -9.78
N ASP A 121 15.15 -0.43 -9.87
CA ASP A 121 16.27 -1.29 -9.46
C ASP A 121 16.42 -1.17 -7.94
N ARG A 122 16.34 -2.30 -7.24
CA ARG A 122 16.35 -2.32 -5.78
C ARG A 122 17.69 -1.90 -5.19
N ASP A 123 18.78 -2.02 -5.94
CA ASP A 123 20.12 -1.71 -5.45
C ASP A 123 20.51 -0.26 -5.70
N THR A 124 19.87 0.41 -6.65
CA THR A 124 20.24 1.76 -7.10
C THR A 124 19.13 2.81 -6.95
N GLU A 125 17.87 2.37 -6.82
CA GLU A 125 16.70 3.25 -6.78
C GLU A 125 15.81 2.94 -5.57
N SER A 126 15.28 3.98 -4.93
CA SER A 126 14.41 3.84 -3.76
C SER A 126 12.95 3.47 -4.09
N GLY A 127 12.59 3.43 -5.38
CA GLY A 127 11.23 3.18 -5.86
C GLY A 127 10.23 4.28 -5.47
N LEU A 128 8.97 4.07 -5.84
CA LEU A 128 7.84 4.94 -5.49
C LEU A 128 7.13 4.47 -4.22
N ILE A 129 6.74 5.43 -3.38
CA ILE A 129 5.81 5.18 -2.28
C ILE A 129 4.40 5.09 -2.85
N VAL A 130 3.80 3.90 -2.81
CA VAL A 130 2.47 3.63 -3.36
C VAL A 130 1.42 3.63 -2.25
N LYS A 131 0.39 4.45 -2.41
CA LYS A 131 -0.79 4.46 -1.55
C LYS A 131 -2.04 4.13 -2.36
N VAL A 132 -2.87 3.27 -1.79
CA VAL A 132 -4.21 2.98 -2.32
C VAL A 132 -5.21 3.35 -1.24
N ASP A 133 -6.27 4.06 -1.60
CA ASP A 133 -7.40 4.35 -0.72
C ASP A 133 -8.72 4.11 -1.45
N ILE A 134 -9.75 3.72 -0.71
CA ILE A 134 -11.07 3.38 -1.24
C ILE A 134 -12.10 4.23 -0.50
N GLY A 135 -12.81 5.11 -1.21
CA GLY A 135 -13.90 5.92 -0.64
C GLY A 135 -13.53 6.68 0.64
N ASP A 136 -12.33 7.28 0.67
CA ASP A 136 -11.75 7.98 1.83
C ASP A 136 -11.71 7.13 3.11
N TYR A 137 -11.51 5.81 2.96
CA TYR A 137 -11.61 4.86 4.07
C TYR A 137 -10.67 5.23 5.22
N ARG A 138 -9.42 5.62 4.94
CA ARG A 138 -8.45 5.96 5.99
C ARG A 138 -8.95 7.10 6.88
N LYS A 139 -9.39 8.21 6.27
CA LYS A 139 -9.95 9.36 6.98
C LYS A 139 -11.20 8.97 7.76
N ASN A 140 -12.14 8.28 7.11
CA ASN A 140 -13.39 7.84 7.72
C ASN A 140 -13.17 6.84 8.88
N ARG A 141 -12.15 5.99 8.78
CA ARG A 141 -11.78 5.02 9.81
C ARG A 141 -11.20 5.73 11.03
N ASP A 142 -10.29 6.68 10.82
CA ASP A 142 -9.68 7.44 11.90
C ASP A 142 -10.75 8.23 12.66
N GLU A 143 -11.65 8.93 11.96
CA GLU A 143 -12.77 9.63 12.60
C GLU A 143 -13.68 8.70 13.42
N LYS A 144 -13.95 7.48 12.94
CA LYS A 144 -14.75 6.48 13.67
C LYS A 144 -14.01 5.99 14.92
N LEU A 145 -12.71 5.74 14.82
CA LEU A 145 -11.88 5.33 15.96
C LEU A 145 -11.83 6.43 17.02
N GLU A 146 -11.64 7.69 16.61
CA GLU A 146 -11.65 8.84 17.50
C GLU A 146 -13.00 9.03 18.19
N LYS A 147 -14.12 8.97 17.45
CA LYS A 147 -15.46 9.10 18.02
C LYS A 147 -15.76 7.99 19.04
N MET A 148 -15.38 6.75 18.73
CA MET A 148 -15.49 5.63 19.66
C MET A 148 -14.65 5.85 20.92
N ALA A 149 -13.38 6.26 20.75
CA ALA A 149 -12.46 6.52 21.85
C ALA A 149 -13.01 7.60 22.80
N VAL A 150 -13.51 8.70 22.26
CA VAL A 150 -14.13 9.80 23.04
C VAL A 150 -15.34 9.31 23.83
N ARG A 151 -16.19 8.47 23.22
CA ARG A 151 -17.36 7.90 23.91
C ARG A 151 -16.94 7.03 25.09
N ILE A 152 -16.00 6.12 24.87
CA ILE A 152 -15.51 5.20 25.91
C ILE A 152 -14.77 5.96 27.00
N ALA A 153 -13.92 6.94 26.65
CA ALA A 153 -13.21 7.77 27.62
C ALA A 153 -14.16 8.54 28.55
N ARG A 154 -15.29 9.04 28.03
CA ARG A 154 -16.34 9.67 28.87
C ARG A 154 -16.98 8.69 29.84
N GLU A 155 -17.22 7.46 29.40
CA GLU A 155 -17.78 6.40 30.23
C GLU A 155 -16.80 5.98 31.33
N VAL A 156 -15.53 5.73 30.98
CA VAL A 156 -14.45 5.40 31.92
C VAL A 156 -14.23 6.54 32.92
N SER A 157 -14.25 7.80 32.47
CA SER A 157 -14.12 8.96 33.37
C SER A 157 -15.24 9.02 34.42
N LYS A 158 -16.48 8.64 34.06
CA LYS A 158 -17.62 8.63 34.97
C LYS A 158 -17.67 7.41 35.89
N THR A 159 -17.50 6.23 35.31
CA THR A 159 -17.66 4.94 36.01
C THR A 159 -16.44 4.56 36.84
N LYS A 160 -15.27 5.08 36.47
CA LYS A 160 -13.96 4.67 36.99
C LYS A 160 -13.64 3.19 36.73
N ILE A 161 -14.31 2.56 35.77
CA ILE A 161 -14.08 1.18 35.36
C ILE A 161 -13.25 1.17 34.07
N PRO A 162 -12.08 0.50 34.04
CA PRO A 162 -11.28 0.35 32.81
C PRO A 162 -12.03 -0.42 31.72
N VAL A 163 -11.78 -0.06 30.46
CA VAL A 163 -12.38 -0.73 29.28
C VAL A 163 -11.28 -1.23 28.36
N ASN A 164 -11.34 -2.53 28.06
CA ASN A 164 -10.48 -3.19 27.08
C ASN A 164 -11.14 -3.10 25.70
N LEU A 165 -10.44 -2.51 24.73
CA LEU A 165 -10.92 -2.45 23.36
C LEU A 165 -10.68 -3.77 22.63
N ARG A 166 -11.32 -3.92 21.46
CA ARG A 166 -11.04 -5.05 20.55
C ARG A 166 -9.56 -5.08 20.12
N TYR A 167 -9.10 -6.25 19.70
CA TYR A 167 -7.80 -6.40 19.04
C TYR A 167 -7.74 -5.51 17.80
N MET A 168 -6.64 -4.79 17.65
CA MET A 168 -6.44 -3.79 16.60
C MET A 168 -4.96 -3.57 16.34
N ASN A 169 -4.62 -3.18 15.12
CA ASN A 169 -3.23 -3.03 14.72
C ASN A 169 -2.55 -1.83 15.42
N ALA A 170 -1.22 -1.74 15.31
CA ALA A 170 -0.45 -0.69 15.97
C ALA A 170 -0.87 0.74 15.56
N TYR A 171 -1.27 0.94 14.30
CA TYR A 171 -1.72 2.25 13.80
C TYR A 171 -3.03 2.67 14.46
N GLU A 172 -4.03 1.78 14.49
CA GLU A 172 -5.33 2.07 15.12
C GLU A 172 -5.18 2.39 16.62
N ARG A 173 -4.32 1.64 17.33
CA ARG A 173 -4.00 1.93 18.74
C ARG A 173 -3.36 3.31 18.90
N LYS A 174 -2.46 3.67 17.99
CA LYS A 174 -1.80 4.98 17.99
C LYS A 174 -2.80 6.12 17.76
N VAL A 175 -3.74 5.97 16.81
CA VAL A 175 -4.80 6.97 16.57
C VAL A 175 -5.59 7.24 17.85
N ILE A 176 -6.03 6.18 18.54
CA ILE A 176 -6.79 6.31 19.80
C ILE A 176 -5.92 6.92 20.91
N HIS A 177 -4.70 6.43 21.09
CA HIS A 177 -3.77 6.93 22.09
C HIS A 177 -3.47 8.42 21.89
N THR A 178 -3.17 8.84 20.66
CA THR A 178 -2.94 10.23 20.31
C THR A 178 -4.19 11.09 20.54
N LYS A 179 -5.39 10.57 20.23
CA LYS A 179 -6.63 11.30 20.49
C LYS A 179 -6.89 11.55 21.98
N LEU A 180 -6.55 10.58 22.82
CA LEU A 180 -6.81 10.62 24.27
C LEU A 180 -5.62 11.12 25.09
N SER A 181 -4.43 11.32 24.51
CA SER A 181 -3.21 11.72 25.24
C SER A 181 -3.35 13.06 25.96
N THR A 182 -4.21 13.95 25.46
CA THR A 182 -4.48 15.28 26.04
C THR A 182 -5.60 15.27 27.08
N TRP A 183 -6.25 14.13 27.32
CA TRP A 183 -7.35 14.02 28.28
C TRP A 183 -6.85 13.98 29.72
N LYS A 184 -7.55 14.69 30.61
CA LYS A 184 -7.14 14.82 32.02
C LYS A 184 -7.55 13.61 32.87
N ASP A 185 -8.68 12.97 32.54
CA ASP A 185 -9.32 11.99 33.42
C ASP A 185 -9.00 10.53 33.08
N VAL A 186 -8.39 10.27 31.93
CA VAL A 186 -8.10 8.92 31.44
C VAL A 186 -6.66 8.82 30.95
N THR A 187 -6.13 7.60 30.94
CA THR A 187 -4.88 7.24 30.28
C THR A 187 -5.12 5.99 29.42
N THR A 188 -4.18 5.73 28.51
CA THR A 188 -4.24 4.55 27.64
C THR A 188 -2.90 3.85 27.55
N HIS A 189 -2.93 2.53 27.50
CA HIS A 189 -1.77 1.69 27.25
C HIS A 189 -2.17 0.46 26.46
N SER A 190 -1.20 -0.17 25.80
CA SER A 190 -1.46 -1.38 25.00
C SER A 190 -1.02 -2.63 25.76
N GLU A 191 -1.90 -3.63 25.83
CA GLU A 191 -1.64 -4.93 26.46
C GLU A 191 -1.78 -6.08 25.45
N GLY A 192 -1.15 -7.22 25.77
CA GLY A 192 -1.12 -8.41 24.92
C GLY A 192 -0.02 -8.40 23.86
N ILE A 193 0.01 -9.47 23.05
CA ILE A 193 1.00 -9.73 21.99
C ILE A 193 0.28 -9.79 20.65
N GLU A 194 0.89 -9.26 19.59
CA GLU A 194 0.35 -9.33 18.23
C GLU A 194 0.09 -10.79 17.82
N PRO A 195 -1.05 -11.14 17.18
CA PRO A 195 -2.14 -10.27 16.69
C PRO A 195 -3.26 -9.99 17.69
N ARG A 196 -3.13 -10.47 18.94
CA ARG A 196 -4.13 -10.30 20.01
C ARG A 196 -3.80 -9.11 20.93
N ARG A 197 -3.10 -8.11 20.40
CA ARG A 197 -2.74 -6.90 21.14
C ARG A 197 -3.91 -5.92 21.09
N TYR A 198 -4.26 -5.36 22.25
CA TYR A 198 -5.37 -4.43 22.40
C TYR A 198 -4.96 -3.17 23.16
N LEU A 199 -5.82 -2.16 23.15
CA LEU A 199 -5.65 -0.93 23.91
C LEU A 199 -6.61 -0.94 25.10
N VAL A 200 -6.08 -0.58 26.26
CA VAL A 200 -6.85 -0.35 27.50
C VAL A 200 -7.05 1.15 27.65
N ILE A 201 -8.29 1.55 27.98
CA ILE A 201 -8.60 2.92 28.42
C ILE A 201 -8.96 2.82 29.90
N GLU A 202 -8.20 3.48 30.75
CA GLU A 202 -8.39 3.44 32.21
C GLU A 202 -8.42 4.84 32.82
N PRO A 203 -9.04 5.01 34.01
CA PRO A 203 -9.03 6.29 34.70
C PRO A 203 -7.61 6.70 35.07
N LYS A 204 -7.30 7.99 34.93
CA LYS A 204 -6.05 8.54 35.42
C LYS A 204 -6.13 8.57 36.95
N ASN A 205 -5.39 7.69 37.62
CA ASN A 205 -5.33 7.70 39.08
C ASN A 205 -4.78 9.06 39.57
N ALA A 206 -5.54 9.75 40.43
CA ALA A 206 -5.13 11.00 41.06
C ALA A 206 -4.03 10.82 42.13
N SER A 207 -3.39 9.65 42.22
CA SER A 207 -2.50 9.27 43.31
C SER A 207 -1.22 8.57 42.80
N LYS A 208 -0.36 9.33 42.11
CA LYS A 208 1.10 9.04 42.01
C LYS A 208 1.92 10.32 42.12
N SER A 209 1.52 11.20 43.05
CA SER A 209 2.32 12.32 43.56
C SER A 209 2.15 12.35 45.07
N ASN A 210 2.72 11.35 45.73
CA ASN A 210 3.10 11.32 47.15
C ASN A 210 3.58 9.90 47.44
N ASN A 211 4.89 9.72 47.37
CA ASN A 211 5.66 8.90 48.30
C ASN A 211 7.14 9.21 48.02
N GLU A 212 7.66 10.05 48.92
CA GLU A 212 9.02 10.14 49.47
C GLU A 212 10.23 10.04 48.52
#